data_AF-A0A134A196-F1
#
_entry.id   AF-A0A134A196-F1
#
_cell.length_a   1.000
_cell.length_b   1.000
_cell.length_c   1.000
_cell.angle_alpha   90.00
_cell.angle_beta   90.00
_cell.angle_gamma   90.00
#
_symmetry.space_group_name_H-M   'P 1'
#
loop_
_entity.id
_entity.type
_entity.pdbx_description
1 polymer ?
#
loop_
_entity_poly.entity_id
_entity_poly.type
_entity_poly.pdbx_seq_one_letter_code
_entity_poly.pdbx_strand_id
1 'polypeptide(L)' 'DEEISIGDYVQSRGDLLTLIIMDFVIRIKEGVIKKESFETDSFYNGLLGFPQYTRTVEIDSYTVPGLAKWKSC' A
#
# COMPACT_ATOMS: atom_id res chain seq x y z
N ASP A 1 18.08 -21.55 -0.23
CA ASP A 1 16.86 -21.59 -1.04
C ASP A 1 15.65 -21.64 -0.15
N GLU A 2 14.57 -21.00 -0.57
CA GLU A 2 13.33 -20.85 0.19
C GLU A 2 12.12 -21.05 -0.73
N GLU A 3 11.03 -21.57 -0.18
CA GLU A 3 9.72 -21.63 -0.83
C GLU A 3 8.80 -20.59 -0.19
N ILE A 4 8.19 -19.74 -1.01
CA ILE A 4 7.37 -18.61 -0.53
C ILE A 4 5.96 -18.75 -1.11
N SER A 5 4.96 -18.74 -0.22
CA SER A 5 3.55 -18.59 -0.58
C SER A 5 3.09 -17.17 -0.28
N ILE A 6 2.32 -16.58 -1.21
CA ILE A 6 1.72 -15.24 -1.05
C ILE A 6 0.35 -15.30 -0.36
N GLY A 7 -0.32 -16.44 -0.41
CA GLY A 7 -1.62 -16.64 0.23
C GLY A 7 -2.24 -18.00 -0.08
N ASP A 8 -3.37 -18.28 0.56
CA ASP A 8 -4.07 -19.57 0.49
C ASP A 8 -4.94 -19.67 -0.77
N TYR A 9 -4.31 -19.67 -1.93
CA TYR A 9 -4.95 -19.86 -3.24
C TYR A 9 -3.99 -20.49 -4.25
N VAL A 10 -4.55 -21.04 -5.33
CA VAL A 10 -3.77 -21.73 -6.37
C VAL A 10 -3.65 -20.85 -7.61
N GLN A 11 -2.42 -20.66 -8.09
CA GLN A 11 -2.12 -19.95 -9.33
C GLN A 11 -1.60 -20.94 -10.38
N SER A 12 -1.95 -20.74 -11.66
CA SER A 12 -1.54 -21.63 -12.76
C SER A 12 -0.03 -21.65 -13.00
N ARG A 13 0.67 -20.54 -12.77
CA ARG A 13 2.12 -20.36 -12.95
C ARG A 13 2.66 -19.30 -11.98
N GLY A 14 3.97 -19.34 -11.72
CA GLY A 14 4.65 -18.45 -10.77
C GLY A 14 4.90 -17.02 -11.24
N ASP A 15 4.64 -16.69 -12.51
CA ASP A 15 5.04 -15.39 -13.10
C ASP A 15 4.47 -14.18 -12.34
N LEU A 16 3.18 -14.23 -11.97
CA LEU A 16 2.54 -13.17 -11.18
C LEU A 16 3.04 -13.13 -9.74
N LEU A 17 3.31 -14.29 -9.14
CA LEU A 17 3.84 -14.36 -7.77
C LEU A 17 5.24 -13.74 -7.71
N THR A 18 6.08 -14.02 -8.70
CA THR A 18 7.41 -13.40 -8.84
C THR A 18 7.31 -11.88 -8.96
N LEU A 19 6.38 -11.36 -9.77
CA LEU A 19 6.19 -9.92 -9.92
C LEU A 19 5.72 -9.25 -8.62
N ILE A 20 4.79 -9.90 -7.89
CA ILE A 20 4.36 -9.43 -6.57
C ILE A 20 5.55 -9.37 -5.62
N ILE A 21 6.40 -10.40 -5.63
CA ILE A 21 7.59 -10.45 -4.78
C ILE A 21 8.57 -9.32 -5.12
N MET A 22 8.86 -9.16 -6.40
CA MET A 22 9.76 -8.12 -6.88
C MET A 22 9.27 -6.72 -6.51
N ASP A 23 7.97 -6.45 -6.65
CA ASP A 23 7.40 -5.14 -6.30
C ASP A 23 7.64 -4.79 -4.83
N PHE A 24 7.34 -5.69 -3.88
CA PHE A 24 7.52 -5.38 -2.47
C PHE A 24 9.00 -5.17 -2.09
N VAL A 25 9.91 -5.99 -2.63
CA VAL A 25 11.35 -5.89 -2.33
C VAL A 25 11.92 -4.59 -2.89
N ILE A 26 11.57 -4.28 -4.14
CA ILE A 26 12.10 -3.10 -4.85
C ILE A 26 11.62 -1.81 -4.19
N ARG A 27 10.37 -1.74 -3.71
CA ARG A 27 9.82 -0.54 -3.04
C ARG A 27 10.58 -0.15 -1.76
N ILE A 28 11.13 -1.12 -1.02
CA ILE A 28 11.88 -0.84 0.22
C ILE A 28 13.30 -0.34 -0.09
N LYS A 29 13.79 -0.56 -1.31
CA LYS A 29 15.14 -0.16 -1.71
C LYS A 29 15.27 1.37 -1.73
N GLU A 30 16.32 1.86 -1.08
CA GLU A 30 16.64 3.28 -1.03
C GLU A 30 16.73 3.90 -2.42
N GLY A 31 16.11 5.07 -2.59
CA GLY A 31 16.13 5.84 -3.84
C GLY A 31 15.06 5.44 -4.86
N VAL A 32 14.31 4.35 -4.66
CA VAL A 32 13.20 3.98 -5.56
C VAL A 32 11.95 4.81 -5.24
N ILE A 33 11.57 4.88 -3.97
CA ILE A 33 10.49 5.74 -3.48
C ILE A 33 10.95 6.53 -2.25
N LYS A 34 10.18 7.57 -1.90
CA LYS A 34 10.36 8.31 -0.65
C LYS A 34 10.09 7.39 0.54
N LYS A 35 10.91 7.51 1.58
CA LYS A 35 10.85 6.64 2.77
C LYS A 35 9.48 6.72 3.46
N GLU A 36 8.92 7.92 3.53
CA GLU A 36 7.63 8.20 4.16
C GLU A 36 6.46 7.49 3.45
N SER A 37 6.65 7.09 2.19
CA SER A 37 5.63 6.38 1.41
C SER A 37 5.35 5.02 2.03
N PHE A 38 6.37 4.17 2.19
CA PHE A 38 6.18 2.82 2.73
C PHE A 38 6.09 2.78 4.25
N GLU A 39 6.64 3.77 4.97
CA GLU A 39 6.49 3.85 6.43
C GLU A 39 5.04 4.07 6.88
N THR A 40 4.19 4.60 5.99
CA THR A 40 2.75 4.82 6.24
C THR A 40 1.86 3.77 5.59
N ASP A 41 2.44 2.77 4.92
CA ASP A 41 1.69 1.66 4.34
C ASP A 41 1.06 0.78 5.43
N SER A 42 0.00 0.10 5.05
CA SER A 42 -0.60 -0.92 5.90
C SER A 42 0.43 -2.00 6.23
N PHE A 43 0.35 -2.51 7.46
CA PHE A 43 1.19 -3.57 8.02
C PHE A 43 2.66 -3.21 8.27
N TYR A 44 3.16 -2.03 7.87
CA TYR A 44 4.52 -1.59 8.21
C TYR A 44 4.77 -1.58 9.73
N ASN A 45 3.76 -1.16 10.50
CA ASN A 45 3.75 -1.17 11.96
C ASN A 45 2.70 -2.13 12.54
N GLY A 46 2.24 -3.10 11.74
CA GLY A 46 1.20 -4.05 12.14
C GLY A 46 -0.24 -3.50 12.18
N LEU A 47 -0.46 -2.25 11.80
CA LEU A 47 -1.80 -1.65 11.69
C LEU A 47 -2.25 -1.50 10.24
N LEU A 48 -3.56 -1.43 10.04
CA LEU A 48 -4.12 -0.99 8.77
C LEU A 48 -3.88 0.51 8.57
N GLY A 49 -3.70 0.90 7.31
CA GLY A 49 -3.58 2.30 6.92
C GLY A 49 -4.81 3.11 7.34
N PHE A 50 -4.59 4.37 7.66
CA PHE A 50 -5.68 5.30 7.99
C PHE A 50 -6.48 5.69 6.73
N PRO A 51 -7.75 6.12 6.87
CA PRO A 51 -8.54 6.59 5.75
C PRO A 51 -7.86 7.76 5.03
N GLN A 52 -7.73 7.65 3.71
CA GLN A 52 -7.12 8.70 2.87
C GLN A 52 -8.22 9.53 2.22
N TYR A 53 -8.06 10.85 2.26
CA TYR A 53 -8.96 11.79 1.61
C TYR A 53 -8.16 12.68 0.68
N THR A 54 -8.75 12.96 -0.47
CA THR A 54 -8.25 13.93 -1.45
C THR A 54 -9.40 14.85 -1.85
N ARG A 55 -9.11 15.88 -2.62
CA ARG A 55 -10.12 16.81 -3.14
C ARG A 55 -11.16 16.03 -3.97
N THR A 56 -12.46 16.30 -3.90
CA THR A 56 -13.20 17.47 -3.33
C THR A 56 -13.79 17.18 -1.94
N VAL A 57 -14.11 18.25 -1.18
CA VAL A 57 -14.53 18.18 0.23
C VAL A 57 -15.83 17.40 0.45
N GLU A 58 -16.72 17.38 -0.53
CA GLU A 58 -18.01 16.68 -0.45
C GLU A 58 -18.24 15.86 -1.72
N ILE A 59 -18.61 14.59 -1.54
CA ILE A 59 -18.96 13.64 -2.61
C ILE A 59 -20.14 12.81 -2.11
N ASP A 60 -21.22 12.72 -2.89
CA ASP A 60 -22.40 11.88 -2.60
C ASP A 60 -22.96 12.06 -1.16
N SER A 61 -23.00 13.32 -0.69
CA SER A 61 -23.42 13.70 0.68
C SER A 61 -22.48 13.25 1.82
N TYR A 62 -21.27 12.77 1.50
CA TYR A 62 -20.20 12.53 2.46
C TYR A 62 -19.21 13.69 2.47
N THR A 63 -18.95 14.25 3.65
CA THR A 63 -17.98 15.33 3.84
C THR A 63 -16.68 14.79 4.43
N VAL A 64 -15.54 15.25 3.91
CA VAL A 64 -14.23 14.97 4.50
C VAL A 64 -14.22 15.45 5.97
N PRO A 65 -13.83 14.61 6.95
CA PRO A 65 -13.79 15.01 8.35
C PRO A 65 -12.90 16.23 8.59
N GLY A 66 -13.33 17.16 9.45
CA GLY A 66 -12.58 18.41 9.69
C GLY A 66 -11.17 18.22 10.27
N LEU A 67 -10.91 17.08 10.92
CA LEU A 67 -9.58 16.69 11.44
C LEU A 67 -8.77 15.83 10.46
N ALA A 68 -9.30 15.52 9.28
CA ALA A 68 -8.60 14.70 8.30
C ALA A 68 -7.35 15.43 7.79
N LYS A 69 -6.21 14.73 7.79
CA LYS A 69 -5.00 15.21 7.15
C LYS A 69 -5.16 15.10 5.64
N TRP A 70 -5.29 16.24 4.97
CA TRP A 70 -5.23 16.31 3.51
C TRP A 70 -3.87 15.81 3.04
N LYS A 71 -3.82 14.66 2.35
CA LYS A 71 -2.65 14.34 1.54
C LYS A 71 -2.76 15.20 0.28
N SER A 72 -1.93 16.24 0.18
CA SER A 72 -1.77 16.92 -1.11
C SER A 72 -1.08 15.93 -2.05
N CYS A 73 -1.72 15.62 -3.18
CA CYS A 73 -1.01 15.03 -4.31
C CYS A 73 0.14 15.94 -4.74
#